data_AF-A0AAE9NNL4-F1
#
_entry.id   AF-A0AAE9NNL4-F1
#
_cell.length_a   1.000
_cell.length_b   1.000
_cell.length_c   1.000
_cell.angle_alpha   90.00
_cell.angle_beta   90.00
_cell.angle_gamma   90.00
#
_symmetry.space_group_name_H-M   'P 1'
#
loop_
_entity.id
_entity.type
_entity.pdbx_description
1 polymer ?
#
loop_
_entity_poly.entity_id
_entity_poly.type
_entity_poly.pdbx_seq_one_letter_code
_entity_poly.pdbx_strand_id
1 'polypeptide(L)' 'MMRKGNSSISKTAALTDDVKDADTTAIDHLRVTTSSGEGWDSWFAAENATSDFMEDREQPKASQT' A
#
# COMPACT_ATOMS: atom_id res chain seq x y z
N MET A 1 18.83 -25.20 -12.49
CA MET A 1 19.28 -24.69 -11.17
C MET A 1 19.00 -23.18 -11.10
N MET A 2 17.98 -22.75 -10.35
CA MET A 2 17.70 -21.31 -10.17
C MET A 2 18.60 -20.82 -9.04
N ARG A 3 19.57 -19.96 -9.34
CA ARG A 3 20.36 -19.29 -8.28
C ARG A 3 19.42 -18.35 -7.55
N LYS A 4 19.22 -18.56 -6.24
CA LYS A 4 18.51 -17.61 -5.39
C LYS A 4 19.31 -16.32 -5.40
N GLY A 5 18.85 -15.32 -6.15
CA GLY A 5 19.47 -14.01 -6.16
C GLY A 5 19.29 -13.38 -4.80
N ASN A 6 20.37 -13.20 -4.04
CA ASN A 6 20.37 -12.39 -2.84
C ASN A 6 20.27 -10.92 -3.26
N SER A 7 19.05 -10.41 -3.45
CA SER A 7 18.82 -9.01 -3.77
C SER A 7 19.01 -8.19 -2.51
N SER A 8 20.17 -7.55 -2.38
CA SER A 8 20.44 -6.52 -1.38
C SER A 8 19.88 -5.20 -1.92
N ILE A 9 18.80 -4.69 -1.30
CA ILE A 9 18.28 -3.36 -1.61
C ILE A 9 18.99 -2.33 -0.73
N SER A 10 19.35 -1.18 -1.30
CA SER A 10 19.93 -0.09 -0.50
C SER A 10 18.88 0.47 0.45
N LYS A 11 19.30 1.01 1.60
CA LYS A 11 18.38 1.61 2.57
C LYS A 11 17.50 2.71 1.96
N THR A 12 18.01 3.45 0.98
CA THR A 12 17.28 4.51 0.28
C THR A 12 16.21 3.97 -0.67
N ALA A 13 16.36 2.74 -1.15
CA ALA A 13 15.41 2.10 -2.06
C ALA A 13 14.54 1.03 -1.35
N ALA A 14 14.73 0.83 -0.04
CA ALA A 14 13.96 -0.11 0.74
C ALA A 14 12.51 0.35 0.87
N LEU A 15 11.58 -0.60 0.79
CA LEU A 15 10.21 -0.38 1.23
C LEU A 15 10.19 -0.09 2.74
N THR A 16 9.15 0.60 3.20
CA THR A 16 8.95 0.91 4.61
C THR A 16 8.58 -0.35 5.41
N ASP A 17 8.79 -0.33 6.73
CA ASP A 17 8.60 -1.52 7.60
C ASP A 17 7.14 -2.00 7.70
N ASP A 18 6.19 -1.10 7.42
CA ASP A 18 4.76 -1.39 7.36
C ASP A 18 4.38 -2.26 6.16
N VAL A 19 5.20 -2.32 5.11
CA VAL A 19 4.97 -3.23 3.97
C VAL A 19 5.28 -4.67 4.37
N LYS A 20 4.24 -5.50 4.46
CA LYS A 20 4.36 -6.92 4.82
C LYS A 20 4.54 -7.82 3.61
N ASP A 21 3.90 -7.46 2.50
CA ASP A 21 3.93 -8.21 1.24
C ASP A 21 4.21 -7.27 0.07
N ALA A 22 4.98 -7.77 -0.89
CA ALA A 22 5.37 -7.02 -2.08
C ALA A 22 5.24 -7.87 -3.33
N ASP A 23 4.64 -7.29 -4.36
CA ASP A 23 4.52 -7.88 -5.69
C ASP A 23 5.69 -7.42 -6.54
N THR A 24 6.30 -8.33 -7.29
CA THR A 24 7.38 -8.00 -8.23
C THR A 24 7.01 -8.44 -9.63
N THR A 25 6.94 -7.47 -10.54
CA THR A 25 6.66 -7.69 -11.95
C THR A 25 7.91 -7.44 -12.80
N ALA A 26 8.10 -8.26 -13.83
CA ALA A 26 9.17 -8.12 -14.80
C ALA A 26 8.70 -7.30 -16.00
N ILE A 27 9.49 -6.32 -16.43
CA ILE A 27 9.29 -5.60 -17.68
C ILE A 27 10.63 -5.64 -18.43
N ASP A 28 10.73 -6.53 -19.43
CA ASP A 28 11.98 -6.87 -20.12
C ASP A 28 13.13 -7.22 -19.14
N HIS A 29 14.08 -6.30 -18.96
CA HIS A 29 15.23 -6.42 -18.06
C HIS A 29 15.05 -5.64 -16.74
N LEU A 30 13.93 -4.94 -16.56
CA LEU A 30 13.57 -4.22 -15.35
C LEU A 30 12.72 -5.09 -14.41
N ARG A 31 12.91 -4.90 -13.11
CA ARG A 31 12.04 -5.43 -12.06
C ARG A 31 11.40 -4.25 -11.34
N VAL A 32 10.07 -4.25 -11.30
CA VAL A 32 9.28 -3.28 -10.56
C VAL A 32 8.70 -4.01 -9.35
N THR A 33 9.01 -3.53 -8.16
CA THR A 33 8.50 -4.05 -6.91
C THR A 33 7.60 -3.00 -6.27
N THR A 34 6.37 -3.37 -5.95
CA THR A 34 5.38 -2.52 -5.28
C THR A 34 4.84 -3.25 -4.05
N SER A 35 4.34 -2.52 -3.07
CA SER A 35 3.49 -3.05 -2.01
C SER A 35 2.29 -3.79 -2.61
N SER A 36 1.97 -4.96 -2.04
CA SER A 36 0.83 -5.78 -2.51
C SER A 36 -0.49 -5.22 -1.98
N GLY A 37 -1.55 -5.33 -2.79
CA GLY A 37 -2.94 -5.10 -2.33
C GLY A 37 -3.37 -3.64 -2.13
N GLU A 38 -2.51 -2.67 -2.44
CA GLU A 38 -2.80 -1.22 -2.27
C GLU A 38 -3.50 -0.57 -3.47
N GLY A 39 -3.84 -1.36 -4.50
CA GLY A 39 -4.57 -0.85 -5.66
C GLY A 39 -5.97 -0.38 -5.27
N TRP A 40 -6.47 0.67 -5.92
CA TRP A 40 -7.83 1.17 -5.69
C TRP A 40 -8.89 0.07 -5.86
N ASP A 41 -8.75 -0.79 -6.87
CA ASP A 41 -9.67 -1.92 -7.07
C ASP A 41 -9.70 -2.88 -5.87
N SER A 42 -8.53 -3.13 -5.26
CA SER A 42 -8.40 -3.97 -4.06
C SER A 42 -9.05 -3.29 -2.85
N TRP A 43 -8.83 -1.98 -2.68
CA TRP A 43 -9.45 -1.20 -1.62
C TRP A 43 -10.98 -1.17 -1.71
N PHE A 44 -11.53 -0.95 -2.91
CA PHE A 44 -12.98 -0.95 -3.12
C PHE A 44 -13.61 -2.35 -3.02
N ALA A 45 -12.84 -3.41 -3.26
CA ALA A 45 -13.30 -4.79 -3.10
C ALA A 45 -13.19 -5.31 -1.65
N ALA A 46 -12.54 -4.56 -0.76
CA ALA A 46 -12.41 -4.92 0.64
C ALA A 46 -13.72 -4.79 1.42
N GLU A 47 -13.71 -5.22 2.68
CA GLU A 47 -14.86 -5.05 3.57
C GLU A 47 -15.23 -3.58 3.71
N ASN A 48 -16.53 -3.31 3.60
CA ASN A 48 -17.04 -1.96 3.74
C ASN A 48 -17.00 -1.51 5.20
N ALA A 49 -17.06 -0.20 5.42
CA ALA A 49 -17.25 0.34 6.76
C ALA A 49 -18.56 -0.17 7.37
N THR A 50 -18.63 -0.21 8.70
CA THR A 50 -19.85 -0.56 9.41
C THR A 50 -20.93 0.49 9.18
N SER A 51 -22.20 0.11 9.34
CA SER A 51 -23.33 1.03 9.08
C SER A 51 -23.33 2.27 9.96
N ASP A 52 -22.75 2.15 11.15
CA ASP A 52 -22.62 3.21 12.15
C ASP A 52 -21.35 4.06 12.00
N PHE A 53 -20.47 3.70 11.06
CA PHE A 53 -19.22 4.42 10.84
C PHE A 53 -19.49 5.84 10.37
N MET A 54 -19.10 6.83 11.17
CA MET A 54 -19.26 8.25 10.88
C MET A 54 -20.73 8.70 10.71
N GLU A 55 -21.66 8.12 11.47
CA GLU A 55 -23.06 8.59 11.51
C GLU A 55 -23.16 10.09 11.81
N ASP A 56 -22.38 10.57 12.77
CA ASP A 56 -22.16 11.99 13.03
C ASP A 56 -20.67 12.32 12.96
N ARG A 57 -20.32 13.28 12.11
CA ARG A 57 -18.96 13.83 12.05
C ARG A 57 -18.94 15.12 12.87
N GLU A 58 -18.43 15.06 14.09
CA GLU A 58 -18.28 16.19 15.02
C GLU A 58 -17.22 17.22 14.56
N GLN A 59 -17.29 17.68 13.31
CA GLN A 59 -16.41 18.73 12.84
C GLN A 59 -16.75 20.02 13.59
N PRO A 60 -15.77 20.64 14.26
CA PRO A 60 -15.96 21.95 14.85
C PRO A 60 -16.44 22.93 13.78
N LYS A 61 -17.28 23.90 14.17
CA LYS A 61 -17.57 25.04 13.31
C LYS A 61 -16.24 25.73 13.00
N ALA A 62 -15.95 25.94 11.73
CA ALA A 62 -14.81 26.76 11.34
C ALA A 62 -14.92 28.11 12.09
N SER A 63 -13.85 28.50 12.77
CA SER A 63 -13.77 29.84 13.37
C SER A 63 -14.01 30.86 12.26
N GLN A 64 -15.12 31.59 12.33
CA GLN A 64 -15.36 32.71 11.45
C GLN A 64 -14.43 33.83 11.91
N THR A 65 -13.37 34.09 11.13
CA THR A 65 -12.53 35.29 11.25
C THR A 65 -13.21 36.45 10.56
#